data_AF-A0A529XGF8-F1
#
_entry.id   AF-A0A529XGF8-F1
#
_cell.length_a   1.000
_cell.length_b   1.000
_cell.length_c   1.000
_cell.angle_alpha   90.00
_cell.angle_beta   90.00
_cell.angle_gamma   90.00
#
_symmetry.space_group_name_H-M   'P 1'
#
loop_
_entity.id
_entity.type
_entity.pdbx_description
1 polymer ?
#
loop_
_entity_poly.entity_id
_entity_poly.type
_entity_poly.pdbx_seq_one_letter_code
_entity_poly.pdbx_strand_id
1 'polypeptide(L)' 'MHRVEHYSERREPELMEDACEVAHFARKFHLTMPEARMLMRQHGNNHARLEREARKLVYEVRR' A
#
# COMPACT_ATOMS: atom_id res chain seq x y z
N MET A 1 20.81 35.65 3.21
CA MET A 1 21.03 34.54 2.24
C MET A 1 19.88 33.55 2.41
N HIS A 2 19.31 33.07 1.31
CA HIS A 2 18.15 32.17 1.25
C HIS A 2 18.42 30.80 1.91
N ARG A 3 17.34 30.18 2.44
CA ARG A 3 16.95 28.73 2.50
C ARG A 3 18.11 27.71 2.45
N VAL A 4 18.12 26.65 3.25
CA VAL A 4 17.21 25.51 3.14
C VAL A 4 17.13 24.78 4.49
N GLU A 5 15.92 24.61 5.01
CA GLU A 5 15.64 23.63 6.07
C GLU A 5 15.97 22.24 5.51
N HIS A 6 17.05 21.63 6.00
CA HIS A 6 17.46 20.28 5.67
C HIS A 6 16.50 19.26 6.31
N TYR A 7 15.31 19.08 5.71
CA TYR A 7 14.48 17.90 5.95
C TYR A 7 15.08 16.71 5.21
N SER A 8 16.19 16.14 5.65
CA SER A 8 16.75 14.97 4.94
C SER A 8 17.57 14.07 5.84
N GLU A 9 17.02 13.63 6.99
CA GLU A 9 17.62 12.50 7.70
C GLU A 9 16.63 11.78 8.64
N ARG A 10 15.42 11.50 8.14
CA ARG A 10 14.72 10.28 8.59
C ARG A 10 15.06 9.18 7.59
N ARG A 11 16.18 8.49 7.85
CA ARG A 11 16.37 7.12 7.38
C ARG A 11 15.34 6.26 8.12
N GLU A 12 14.12 6.21 7.59
CA GLU A 12 13.20 5.13 7.91
C GLU A 12 13.78 3.87 7.23
N PRO A 13 14.05 2.79 8.00
CA PRO A 13 14.67 1.59 7.46
C PRO A 13 13.66 0.83 6.59
N GLU A 14 13.99 0.70 5.30
CA GLU A 14 13.75 -0.51 4.49
C GLU A 14 12.41 -1.24 4.70
N LEU A 15 11.26 -0.57 4.62
CA LEU A 15 9.95 -1.22 4.47
C LEU A 15 8.97 -0.39 3.62
N MET A 16 9.49 0.33 2.62
CA MET A 16 8.64 0.93 1.57
C MET A 16 8.31 -0.14 0.52
N GLU A 17 7.43 -1.09 0.87
CA GLU A 17 6.37 -1.38 -0.11
C GLU A 17 5.74 -0.01 -0.36
N ASP A 18 5.97 0.54 -1.54
CA ASP A 18 5.85 1.97 -1.81
C ASP A 18 4.56 2.46 -1.19
N ALA A 19 4.62 3.31 -0.15
CA ALA A 19 3.42 3.70 0.57
C ALA A 19 2.38 4.29 -0.39
N CYS A 20 2.87 4.84 -1.52
CA CYS A 20 2.11 5.24 -2.69
C CYS A 20 1.38 4.07 -3.39
N GLU A 21 2.05 2.95 -3.65
CA GLU A 21 1.44 1.75 -4.25
C GLU A 21 0.39 1.11 -3.33
N VAL A 22 0.69 0.98 -2.03
CA VAL A 22 -0.27 0.49 -1.03
C VAL A 22 -1.49 1.42 -0.99
N ALA A 23 -1.26 2.74 -0.98
CA ALA A 23 -2.32 3.75 -1.00
C ALA A 23 -3.19 3.67 -2.25
N HIS A 24 -2.55 3.56 -3.41
CA HIS A 24 -3.23 3.44 -4.69
C HIS A 24 -4.08 2.17 -4.75
N PHE A 25 -3.51 1.03 -4.35
CA PHE A 25 -4.18 -0.25 -4.37
C PHE A 25 -5.39 -0.28 -3.44
N ALA A 26 -5.23 0.20 -2.20
CA ALA A 26 -6.34 0.24 -1.26
C ALA A 26 -7.48 1.13 -1.76
N ARG A 27 -7.14 2.30 -2.33
CA ARG A 27 -8.15 3.22 -2.89
C ARG A 27 -8.87 2.61 -4.09
N LYS A 28 -8.15 1.92 -4.97
CA LYS A 28 -8.72 1.24 -6.16
C LYS A 28 -9.74 0.17 -5.77
N PHE A 29 -9.47 -0.58 -4.71
CA PHE A 29 -10.31 -1.69 -4.26
C PHE A 29 -11.14 -1.37 -3.02
N HIS A 30 -11.23 -0.12 -2.58
CA HIS A 30 -11.95 0.26 -1.36
C HIS A 30 -11.53 -0.53 -0.11
N LEU A 31 -10.24 -0.87 0.00
CA LEU A 31 -9.64 -1.51 1.17
C LEU A 31 -9.03 -0.46 2.10
N THR A 32 -8.70 -0.89 3.32
CA THR A 32 -7.87 -0.11 4.25
C THR A 32 -6.37 -0.26 3.92
N MET A 33 -5.54 0.69 4.38
CA MET A 33 -4.07 0.60 4.22
C MET A 33 -3.48 -0.71 4.77
N PRO A 34 -3.88 -1.20 5.96
CA PRO A 34 -3.37 -2.47 6.49
C PRO A 34 -3.75 -3.69 5.65
N GLU A 35 -4.98 -3.75 5.13
CA GLU A 35 -5.43 -4.86 4.27
C GLU A 35 -4.66 -4.90 2.95
N ALA A 36 -4.49 -3.75 2.31
CA ALA A 36 -3.68 -3.64 1.08
C ALA A 36 -2.22 -4.06 1.31
N ARG A 37 -1.61 -3.60 2.41
CA ARG A 37 -0.24 -3.99 2.80
C ARG A 37 -0.14 -5.50 3.05
N MET A 38 -1.13 -6.08 3.73
CA MET A 38 -1.15 -7.52 4.01
C MET A 38 -1.24 -8.34 2.72
N LEU A 39 -2.07 -7.92 1.77
CA LEU A 39 -2.17 -8.59 0.46
C LEU A 39 -0.86 -8.49 -0.33
N MET A 40 -0.26 -7.31 -0.37
CA MET A 40 1.04 -7.07 -1.02
C MET A 40 2.15 -7.92 -0.41
N ARG A 41 2.20 -8.04 0.93
CA ARG A 41 3.13 -8.96 1.62
C ARG A 41 2.91 -10.43 1.28
N GLN A 42 1.65 -10.86 1.19
CA GLN A 42 1.31 -12.27 0.96
C GLN A 42 1.50 -12.71 -0.49
N HIS A 43 1.39 -11.80 -1.45
CA HIS A 43 1.38 -12.14 -2.88
C HIS A 43 2.49 -11.46 -3.68
N GLY A 44 3.28 -10.58 -3.04
CA GLY A 44 4.28 -9.75 -3.70
C GLY A 44 3.67 -8.88 -4.80
N ASN A 45 4.47 -8.58 -5.83
CA ASN A 45 4.05 -7.75 -6.97
C ASN A 45 3.19 -8.49 -8.02
N ASN A 46 2.56 -9.63 -7.68
CA ASN A 46 1.66 -10.31 -8.61
C ASN A 46 0.31 -9.58 -8.68
N HIS A 47 0.22 -8.61 -9.58
CA HIS A 47 -0.96 -7.74 -9.71
C HIS A 47 -2.26 -8.54 -9.92
N ALA A 48 -2.26 -9.53 -10.81
CA ALA A 48 -3.45 -10.33 -11.10
C ALA A 48 -3.98 -11.08 -9.87
N ARG A 49 -3.07 -11.59 -9.03
CA ARG A 49 -3.43 -12.26 -7.78
C ARG A 49 -3.94 -11.26 -6.75
N LEU A 50 -3.27 -10.12 -6.61
CA LEU A 50 -3.70 -9.03 -5.73
C LEU A 50 -5.12 -8.55 -6.06
N GLU A 51 -5.42 -8.26 -7.33
CA GLU A 51 -6.75 -7.79 -7.73
C GLU A 51 -7.85 -8.80 -7.40
N ARG A 52 -7.57 -10.10 -7.61
CA ARG A 52 -8.53 -11.17 -7.32
C ARG A 52 -8.84 -11.25 -5.83
N GLU A 53 -7.81 -11.27 -4.99
CA GLU A 53 -8.00 -11.35 -3.54
C GLU A 53 -8.64 -10.07 -2.97
N ALA A 54 -8.27 -8.90 -3.50
CA ALA A 54 -8.90 -7.63 -3.10
C ALA A 54 -10.41 -7.62 -3.41
N ARG A 55 -10.82 -8.06 -4.61
CA ARG A 55 -12.24 -8.18 -4.97
C ARG A 55 -13.00 -9.14 -4.06
N LYS A 56 -12.38 -10.26 -3.68
CA LYS A 56 -12.96 -11.24 -2.75
C LYS A 56 -13.17 -10.61 -1.37
N LEU A 57 -12.16 -9.92 -0.86
CA LEU A 57 -12.20 -9.26 0.45
C LEU A 57 -13.34 -8.22 0.52
N VAL A 58 -13.48 -7.38 -0.51
CA VAL A 58 -14.56 -6.38 -0.60
C VAL A 58 -15.93 -7.03 -0.64
N TYR A 59 -16.07 -8.15 -1.35
CA TYR A 59 -17.33 -8.86 -1.47
C TYR A 59 -17.72 -9.55 -0.16
N GLU A 60 -16.76 -10.14 0.56
CA GLU A 60 -16.99 -10.78 1.86
C GLU A 60 -17.35 -9.77 2.96
N VAL A 61 -16.73 -8.59 2.99
CA VAL A 61 -16.99 -7.55 4.01
C VAL A 61 -18.36 -6.88 3.82
N ARG A 62 -18.94 -6.90 2.61
CA ARG A 62 -20.21 -6.24 2.29
C ARG A 62 -21.44 -7.16 2.36
N ARG A 63 -21.26 -8.39 2.82
CA ARG A 63 -22.34 -9.36 3.05
C ARG A 63 -22.75 -9.36 4.51
#